data_AF-A0A4S2IYK3-F1
#
_entry.id   AF-A0A4S2IYK3-F1
#
_cell.length_a   1.000
_cell.length_b   1.000
_cell.length_c   1.000
_cell.angle_alpha   90.00
_cell.angle_beta   90.00
_cell.angle_gamma   90.00
#
_symmetry.space_group_name_H-M   'P 1'
#
loop_
_entity.id
_entity.type
_entity.pdbx_description
1 polymer ?
#
loop_
_entity_poly.entity_id
_entity_poly.type
_entity_poly.pdbx_seq_one_letter_code
_entity_poly.pdbx_strand_id
1 'polypeptide(L)'
;MKQVADAVVLSQSAATRLEDRGLPARYLCPTDRRGIYTDVTEAGLKLLAQARPTNDTALWEALAEAAANPELSLLVAAVEAVETAGVVEVMGAPSGRPQARVRRPVVRQCRLSPAPPMRPHIARVCI
;
A
#
# COMPACT_ATOMS: atom_id res chain seq x y z
N MET A 1 -12.46 -2.47 6.98
CA MET A 1 -11.64 -1.23 6.96
C MET A 1 -10.44 -1.22 7.90
N LYS A 2 -10.44 -1.91 9.05
CA LYS A 2 -9.26 -1.92 9.94
C LYS A 2 -7.96 -2.34 9.24
N GLN A 3 -7.94 -3.47 8.55
CA GLN A 3 -6.72 -3.94 7.86
C GLN A 3 -6.20 -2.97 6.79
N VAL A 4 -7.10 -2.29 6.06
CA VAL A 4 -6.72 -1.24 5.12
C VAL A 4 -6.13 -0.05 5.87
N ALA A 5 -6.77 0.39 6.95
CA ALA A 5 -6.27 1.47 7.80
C ALA A 5 -4.86 1.16 8.33
N ASP A 6 -4.64 -0.06 8.83
CA ASP A 6 -3.34 -0.53 9.32
C ASP A 6 -2.28 -0.54 8.20
N ALA A 7 -2.65 -1.02 6.99
CA ALA A 7 -1.73 -1.13 5.86
C ALA A 7 -1.25 0.22 5.28
N VAL A 8 -2.08 1.27 5.39
CA VAL A 8 -1.71 2.62 4.93
C VAL A 8 -1.40 3.59 6.08
N VAL A 9 -1.17 3.06 7.29
CA VAL A 9 -0.83 3.84 8.50
C VAL A 9 -1.84 4.97 8.77
N LEU A 10 -3.13 4.66 8.63
CA LEU A 10 -4.24 5.56 8.93
C LEU A 10 -5.04 5.07 10.14
N SER A 11 -5.75 5.99 10.79
CA SER A 11 -6.78 5.62 11.76
C SER A 11 -7.98 4.98 11.06
N GLN A 12 -8.71 4.11 11.78
CA GLN A 12 -9.92 3.47 11.24
C GLN A 12 -10.96 4.48 10.74
N SER A 13 -11.16 5.60 11.45
CA SER A 13 -12.10 6.64 11.05
C SER A 13 -11.64 7.42 9.81
N ALA A 14 -10.34 7.58 9.59
CA ALA A 14 -9.81 8.14 8.35
C ALA A 14 -10.08 7.19 7.17
N ALA A 15 -9.86 5.89 7.34
CA ALA A 15 -10.13 4.90 6.29
C ALA A 15 -11.63 4.82 5.92
N THR A 16 -12.53 4.90 6.90
CA THR A 16 -13.98 4.96 6.64
C THR A 16 -14.38 6.23 5.87
N ARG A 17 -13.85 7.40 6.22
CA ARG A 17 -14.13 8.65 5.47
C ARG A 17 -13.68 8.60 4.01
N LEU A 18 -12.63 7.84 3.70
CA LEU A 18 -12.22 7.61 2.32
C LEU A 18 -13.20 6.69 1.59
N GLU A 19 -13.66 5.61 2.25
CA GLU A 19 -14.69 4.69 1.73
C GLU A 19 -16.01 5.41 1.47
N ASP A 20 -16.45 6.29 2.38
CA ASP A 20 -17.67 7.10 2.22
C ASP A 20 -17.59 8.03 0.98
N ARG A 21 -16.38 8.42 0.57
CA ARG A 21 -16.11 9.22 -0.64
C ARG A 21 -15.98 8.37 -1.91
N GLY A 22 -16.14 7.04 -1.81
CA GLY A 22 -16.01 6.11 -2.93
C GLY A 22 -14.59 5.99 -3.47
N LEU A 23 -13.56 6.29 -2.66
CA LEU A 23 -12.16 6.25 -3.10
C LEU A 23 -11.59 4.82 -3.04
N PRO A 24 -11.67 4.09 -1.92
CA PRO A 24 -11.66 2.63 -1.92
C PRO A 24 -13.09 2.08 -2.05
N ALA A 25 -13.23 0.95 -2.73
CA ALA A 25 -14.49 0.22 -2.83
C ALA A 25 -14.30 -1.23 -2.40
N ARG A 26 -15.26 -1.73 -1.63
CA ARG A 26 -15.31 -3.13 -1.22
C ARG A 26 -16.15 -3.94 -2.20
N TYR A 27 -15.67 -5.12 -2.56
CA TYR A 27 -16.38 -6.03 -3.44
C TYR A 27 -16.25 -7.48 -2.97
N LEU A 28 -17.28 -8.29 -3.27
CA LEU A 28 -17.25 -9.73 -3.05
C LEU A 28 -16.42 -10.39 -4.13
N CYS A 29 -15.60 -11.37 -3.75
CA CYS A 29 -14.87 -12.13 -4.73
C CYS A 29 -15.82 -13.00 -5.56
N PRO A 30 -15.74 -12.96 -6.90
CA PRO A 30 -16.58 -13.79 -7.76
C PRO A 30 -16.32 -15.29 -7.59
N THR A 31 -15.13 -15.66 -7.11
CA THR A 31 -14.69 -17.06 -6.95
C THR A 31 -14.72 -17.54 -5.50
N ASP A 32 -14.87 -16.64 -4.53
CA ASP A 32 -14.97 -16.99 -3.10
C ASP A 32 -15.99 -16.08 -2.42
N ARG A 33 -17.17 -16.62 -2.15
CA ARG A 33 -18.26 -15.88 -1.48
C ARG A 33 -17.93 -15.47 -0.04
N ARG A 34 -16.84 -15.98 0.55
CA ARG A 34 -16.37 -15.61 1.89
C ARG A 34 -15.40 -14.43 1.87
N GLY A 35 -14.75 -14.18 0.73
CA GLY A 35 -13.72 -13.16 0.61
C GLY A 35 -14.30 -11.79 0.27
N ILE A 36 -13.94 -10.79 1.08
CA ILE A 36 -14.22 -9.38 0.77
C ILE A 36 -12.89 -8.71 0.43
N TYR A 37 -12.85 -8.09 -0.74
CA TYR A 37 -11.68 -7.41 -1.26
C TYR A 37 -11.92 -5.91 -1.24
N THR A 38 -10.84 -5.15 -1.14
CA THR A 38 -10.88 -3.69 -1.26
C THR A 38 -9.93 -3.27 -2.35
N ASP A 39 -10.46 -2.57 -3.36
CA ASP A 39 -9.67 -1.97 -4.43
C ASP A 39 -9.80 -0.45 -4.38
N VAL A 40 -8.76 0.26 -4.84
CA VAL A 40 -8.84 1.70 -5.08
C VAL A 40 -9.61 1.94 -6.37
N THR A 41 -10.63 2.79 -6.34
CA THR A 41 -11.44 3.12 -7.50
C THR A 41 -10.65 3.97 -8.49
N GLU A 42 -11.14 4.06 -9.74
CA GLU A 42 -10.57 4.94 -10.75
C GLU A 42 -10.53 6.41 -10.28
N ALA A 43 -11.57 6.86 -9.59
CA ALA A 43 -11.62 8.19 -9.00
C ALA A 43 -10.55 8.34 -7.89
N GLY A 44 -10.36 7.31 -7.06
CA GLY A 44 -9.29 7.24 -6.08
C GLY A 44 -7.90 7.35 -6.70
N LEU A 45 -7.64 6.62 -7.79
CA LEU A 45 -6.36 6.67 -8.49
C LEU A 45 -6.08 8.04 -9.12
N LYS A 46 -7.09 8.66 -9.74
CA LYS A 46 -6.97 10.01 -10.30
C LYS A 46 -6.65 11.04 -9.21
N LEU A 47 -7.35 10.96 -8.08
CA LEU A 47 -7.10 11.85 -6.96
C LEU A 47 -5.71 11.63 -6.36
N LEU A 48 -5.27 10.37 -6.22
CA LEU A 48 -3.93 10.04 -5.75
C LEU A 48 -2.87 10.63 -6.69
N ALA A 49 -3.04 10.50 -8.00
CA ALA A 49 -2.12 11.08 -8.98
C ALA A 49 -2.03 12.60 -8.88
N GLN A 50 -3.15 13.27 -8.59
CA GLN A 50 -3.19 14.72 -8.37
C GLN A 50 -2.57 15.14 -7.04
N ALA A 51 -2.73 14.35 -5.98
CA ALA A 51 -2.26 14.68 -4.64
C ALA A 51 -0.76 14.41 -4.44
N ARG A 52 -0.20 13.41 -5.13
CA ARG A 52 1.24 13.04 -5.07
C ARG A 52 2.20 14.23 -5.19
N PRO A 53 2.17 15.05 -6.25
CA PRO A 53 3.15 16.12 -6.41
C PRO A 53 3.11 17.14 -5.26
N THR A 54 1.91 17.48 -4.75
CA THR A 54 1.77 18.36 -3.60
C THR A 54 2.34 17.72 -2.33
N ASN A 55 2.09 16.42 -2.12
CA ASN A 55 2.63 15.70 -0.97
C ASN A 55 4.15 15.59 -1.02
N ASP A 56 4.70 15.22 -2.17
CA ASP A 56 6.14 15.08 -2.38
C ASP A 56 6.84 16.43 -2.14
N THR A 57 6.30 17.52 -2.71
CA THR A 57 6.85 18.87 -2.51
C THR A 57 6.84 19.26 -1.03
N ALA A 58 5.69 19.12 -0.36
CA ALA A 58 5.57 19.46 1.05
C ALA A 58 6.49 18.61 1.96
N LEU A 59 6.67 17.34 1.62
CA LEU A 59 7.58 16.45 2.34
C LEU A 59 9.04 16.89 2.17
N TRP A 60 9.48 17.16 0.94
CA TRP A 60 10.85 17.61 0.68
C TRP A 60 11.15 18.96 1.32
N GLU A 61 10.21 19.91 1.27
CA GLU A 61 10.35 21.20 1.95
C GLU A 61 10.51 21.03 3.47
N ALA A 62 9.67 20.19 4.09
CA ALA A 62 9.74 19.93 5.52
C ALA A 62 11.04 19.20 5.93
N LEU A 63 11.52 18.25 5.11
CA LEU A 63 12.79 17.57 5.37
C LEU A 63 13.98 18.51 5.19
N ALA A 64 13.95 19.38 4.18
CA ALA A 64 15.00 20.39 3.97
C ALA A 64 15.07 21.38 5.15
N GLU A 65 13.92 21.83 5.66
CA GLU A 65 13.86 22.67 6.85
C GLU A 65 14.41 21.93 8.09
N ALA A 66 14.03 20.67 8.27
CA ALA A 66 14.53 19.85 9.38
C ALA A 66 16.05 19.60 9.28
N ALA A 67 16.59 19.40 8.07
CA ALA A 67 18.02 19.20 7.84
C ALA A 67 18.86 20.42 8.24
N ALA A 68 18.29 21.63 8.15
CA ALA A 68 18.95 22.86 8.60
C ALA A 68 19.10 22.95 10.13
N ASN A 69 18.33 22.16 10.90
CA ASN A 69 18.49 22.06 12.34
C ASN A 69 19.61 21.04 12.68
N PRO A 70 20.72 21.46 13.31
CA PRO A 70 21.83 20.57 13.65
C PRO A 70 21.42 19.34 14.47
N GLU A 71 20.43 19.46 15.36
CA GLU A 71 19.95 18.35 16.21
C GLU A 71 19.20 17.28 15.41
N LEU A 72 18.60 17.66 14.28
CA LEU A 72 17.80 16.77 13.42
C LEU A 72 18.55 16.30 12.17
N SER A 73 19.64 16.98 11.80
CA SER A 73 20.42 16.71 10.58
C SER A 73 20.79 15.24 10.37
N LEU A 74 21.29 14.57 11.43
CA LEU A 74 21.65 13.15 11.38
C LEU A 74 20.44 12.23 11.20
N LEU A 75 19.28 12.61 11.76
CA LEU A 75 18.04 11.85 11.60
C LEU A 75 17.53 11.98 10.17
N VAL A 76 17.55 13.18 9.59
CA VAL A 76 17.14 13.39 8.19
C VAL A 76 18.02 12.60 7.23
N ALA A 77 19.35 12.65 7.40
CA ALA A 77 20.28 11.88 6.58
C ALA A 77 20.04 10.35 6.67
N ALA A 78 19.67 9.86 7.85
CA ALA A 78 19.31 8.44 8.03
C ALA A 78 18.01 8.08 7.29
N VAL A 79 16.99 8.95 7.31
CA VAL A 79 15.72 8.73 6.60
C VAL A 79 15.92 8.71 5.09
N GLU A 80 16.68 9.66 4.54
CA GLU A 80 17.01 9.71 3.10
C GLU A 80 17.79 8.46 2.64
N ALA A 81 18.69 7.95 3.48
CA ALA A 81 19.42 6.71 3.17
C ALA A 81 18.50 5.47 3.11
N VAL A 82 17.44 5.42 3.93
CA VAL A 82 16.47 4.30 3.92
C VAL A 82 15.62 4.29 2.65
N GLU A 83 15.27 5.46 2.11
CA GLU A 83 14.49 5.57 0.87
C GLU A 83 15.19 4.86 -0.30
N THR A 84 16.51 5.04 -0.44
CA THR A 84 17.30 4.40 -1.50
C THR A 84 17.38 2.87 -1.40
N ALA A 85 17.18 2.31 -0.21
CA ALA A 85 17.18 0.86 0.01
C ALA A 85 15.80 0.21 -0.25
N GLY A 86 14.71 0.99 -0.31
CA GLY A 86 13.33 0.49 -0.33
C GLY A 86 12.67 0.31 -1.70
N VAL A 87 13.26 0.82 -2.80
CA VAL A 87 12.59 0.82 -4.13
C VAL A 87 12.66 -0.55 -4.85
N VAL A 88 13.36 -1.55 -4.31
CA VAL A 88 13.67 -2.82 -5.03
C VAL A 88 12.54 -3.89 -4.97
N GLU A 89 11.47 -3.74 -4.20
CA GLU A 89 10.39 -4.76 -4.14
C GLU A 89 9.08 -4.42 -4.89
N VAL A 90 9.01 -3.31 -5.63
CA VAL A 90 7.75 -2.91 -6.33
C VAL A 90 7.71 -3.34 -7.80
N MET A 91 8.79 -3.86 -8.38
CA MET A 91 8.80 -4.30 -9.79
C MET A 91 9.24 -5.77 -9.94
N GLY A 92 8.24 -6.66 -10.04
CA GLY A 92 8.30 -7.87 -10.85
C GLY A 92 9.29 -8.95 -10.42
N ALA A 93 8.79 -9.98 -9.73
CA ALA A 93 9.50 -11.21 -9.44
C ALA A 93 10.15 -11.85 -10.69
N PRO A 94 11.31 -12.50 -10.51
CA PRO A 94 11.53 -13.80 -11.12
C PRO A 94 11.73 -14.88 -10.06
N SER A 95 11.11 -16.01 -10.38
CA SER A 95 10.93 -17.21 -9.59
C SER A 95 12.23 -17.86 -9.09
N GLY A 96 12.17 -18.35 -7.85
CA GLY A 96 12.78 -19.64 -7.46
C GLY A 96 13.67 -19.56 -6.24
N ARG A 97 13.18 -20.06 -5.08
CA ARG A 97 14.02 -20.64 -4.01
C ARG A 97 13.20 -21.51 -3.03
N PRO A 98 13.87 -22.43 -2.30
CA PRO A 98 13.30 -23.66 -1.74
C PRO A 98 12.58 -23.45 -0.40
N GLN A 99 11.64 -24.34 -0.12
CA GLN A 99 10.67 -24.25 0.97
C GLN A 99 11.31 -24.52 2.34
N ALA A 100 11.51 -23.47 3.14
CA ALA A 100 11.66 -23.60 4.58
C ALA A 100 10.27 -23.81 5.22
N ARG A 101 10.06 -24.96 5.87
CA ARG A 101 8.82 -25.29 6.60
C ARG A 101 8.65 -24.37 7.81
N VAL A 102 7.93 -23.28 7.63
CA VAL A 102 7.30 -22.55 8.73
C VAL A 102 5.88 -23.11 8.87
N ARG A 103 5.51 -23.53 10.08
CA ARG A 103 4.14 -23.95 10.42
C ARG A 103 3.19 -22.76 10.18
N ARG A 104 2.59 -22.71 8.99
CA ARG A 104 1.65 -21.66 8.57
C ARG A 104 0.35 -21.79 9.36
N PRO A 105 -0.22 -20.70 9.90
CA PRO A 105 -1.65 -20.68 10.16
C PRO A 105 -2.36 -20.85 8.82
N VAL A 106 -3.48 -21.57 8.80
CA VAL A 106 -4.22 -21.93 7.59
C VAL A 106 -4.77 -20.67 6.92
N VAL A 107 -3.95 -20.02 6.08
CA VAL A 107 -4.42 -19.13 5.02
C VAL A 107 -5.07 -20.07 4.02
N ARG A 108 -6.39 -20.23 4.16
CA ARG A 108 -7.21 -21.01 3.25
C ARG A 108 -6.99 -20.43 1.87
N GLN A 109 -6.27 -21.21 1.10
CA GLN A 109 -5.63 -20.85 -0.14
C GLN A 109 -6.75 -20.58 -1.16
N CYS A 110 -7.00 -19.31 -1.50
CA CYS A 110 -7.54 -18.95 -2.80
C CYS A 110 -6.50 -19.37 -3.85
N ARG A 111 -6.39 -20.68 -4.11
CA ARG A 111 -5.58 -21.21 -5.21
C ARG A 111 -6.31 -20.82 -6.50
N LEU A 112 -5.69 -19.93 -7.26
CA LEU A 112 -5.61 -20.00 -8.72
C LEU A 112 -6.97 -20.07 -9.45
N SER A 113 -7.59 -18.92 -9.64
CA SER A 113 -8.46 -18.69 -10.81
C SER A 113 -7.96 -17.45 -11.56
N PRO A 114 -8.05 -17.42 -12.90
CA PRO A 114 -7.48 -16.35 -13.70
C PRO A 114 -8.08 -15.03 -13.26
N ALA A 115 -7.22 -14.08 -12.91
CA ALA A 115 -7.62 -12.72 -12.61
C ALA A 115 -8.48 -12.20 -13.79
N PRO A 116 -9.62 -11.52 -13.54
CA PRO A 116 -10.22 -10.67 -14.58
C PRO A 116 -9.15 -9.69 -15.06
N PRO A 117 -9.18 -9.26 -16.35
CA PRO A 117 -8.06 -8.60 -17.01
C PRO A 117 -7.43 -7.52 -16.13
N MET A 118 -6.18 -7.78 -15.74
CA MET A 118 -5.40 -7.01 -14.78
C MET A 118 -5.25 -5.55 -15.23
N ARG A 119 -5.43 -4.62 -14.28
CA ARG A 119 -4.73 -3.33 -14.29
C ARG A 119 -3.50 -3.46 -13.39
N PRO A 120 -2.28 -3.12 -13.85
CA PRO A 120 -1.02 -3.58 -13.25
C PRO A 120 -0.57 -2.87 -11.95
N HIS A 121 -1.46 -2.23 -11.19
CA HIS A 121 -1.06 -1.34 -10.08
C HIS A 121 -1.74 -1.61 -8.71
N ILE A 122 -2.25 -2.82 -8.45
CA ILE A 122 -3.18 -3.04 -7.32
C ILE A 122 -2.56 -3.85 -6.18
N ALA A 123 -2.46 -3.23 -4.99
CA ALA A 123 -2.30 -3.92 -3.72
C ALA A 123 -3.63 -4.52 -3.28
N ARG A 124 -3.85 -5.81 -3.57
CA ARG A 124 -5.05 -6.53 -3.10
C ARG A 124 -4.86 -6.99 -1.67
N VAL A 125 -5.70 -6.50 -0.77
CA VAL A 125 -5.80 -7.05 0.59
C VAL A 125 -6.99 -8.01 0.63
N CYS A 126 -6.70 -9.31 0.74
CA CYS A 126 -7.71 -10.34 1.04
C CYS A 126 -8.05 -10.27 2.53
N ILE A 127 -9.31 -9.97 2.86
CA ILE A 127 -9.83 -10.03 4.23
C ILE A 127 -10.62 -11.32 4.43
#